data_AF-A0A761GWK8-F1
#
_entry.id   AF-A0A761GWK8-F1
#
_cell.length_a   1.000
_cell.length_b   1.000
_cell.length_c   1.000
_cell.angle_alpha   90.00
_cell.angle_beta   90.00
_cell.angle_gamma   90.00
#
_symmetry.space_group_name_H-M   'P 1'
#
loop_
_entity.id
_entity.type
_entity.pdbx_description
1 polymer ?
#
loop_
_entity_poly.entity_id
_entity_poly.type
_entity_poly.pdbx_seq_one_letter_code
_entity_poly.pdbx_strand_id
1 'polypeptide(L)'
;MNSADLSKILEEHKVWITSMRESGSRADLRDTNLRGANLRDADLRGADLRGADLRDADLRGADLRGADLRGADLYGVDLRDANLYGADLPDLTFVILGEKYFISITNGEYVRAGCQNHTVEEWRKYSKQEIAEMDGRKALKFYPRLLSIIDFYLGAGEWPDWVKNDGEE
;
A
#
# COMPACT_ATOMS: atom_id res chain seq x y z
N MET A 1 15.60 -6.72 11.41
CA MET A 1 15.52 -6.44 12.86
C MET A 1 14.73 -7.58 13.52
N ASN A 2 14.95 -7.90 14.80
CA ASN A 2 14.10 -8.90 15.46
C ASN A 2 12.83 -8.25 16.05
N SER A 3 11.83 -9.07 16.43
CA SER A 3 10.54 -8.57 16.92
C SER A 3 10.61 -7.85 18.27
N ALA A 4 11.58 -8.21 19.12
CA ALA A 4 11.76 -7.58 20.42
C ALA A 4 12.31 -6.16 20.28
N ASP A 5 13.30 -5.97 19.40
CA ASP A 5 13.87 -4.67 19.07
C ASP A 5 12.80 -3.75 18.47
N LEU A 6 12.02 -4.27 17.51
CA LEU A 6 10.91 -3.52 16.91
C LEU A 6 9.88 -3.10 17.96
N SER A 7 9.44 -4.03 18.81
CA SER A 7 8.47 -3.74 19.89
C SER A 7 8.98 -2.65 20.83
N LYS A 8 10.27 -2.68 21.18
CA LYS A 8 10.88 -1.65 22.02
C LYS A 8 10.86 -0.28 21.35
N ILE A 9 11.22 -0.21 20.06
CA ILE A 9 11.18 1.05 19.30
C ILE A 9 9.75 1.61 19.25
N LEU A 10 8.75 0.74 19.00
CA LEU A 10 7.36 1.16 18.94
C LEU A 10 6.83 1.66 20.30
N GLU A 11 7.26 1.04 21.41
CA GLU A 11 6.86 1.49 22.75
C GLU A 11 7.49 2.85 23.09
N GLU A 12 8.79 3.02 22.82
CA GLU A 12 9.47 4.31 22.99
C GLU A 12 8.84 5.40 22.10
N HIS A 13 8.42 5.04 20.88
CA HIS A 13 7.75 5.95 19.97
C HIS A 13 6.35 6.34 20.45
N LYS A 14 5.60 5.40 21.00
CA LYS A 14 4.30 5.68 21.61
C LYS A 14 4.44 6.63 22.80
N VAL A 15 5.46 6.46 23.64
CA VAL A 15 5.78 7.42 24.72
C VAL A 15 6.15 8.78 24.14
N TRP A 16 6.95 8.81 23.07
CA TRP A 16 7.29 10.05 22.35
C TRP A 16 6.08 10.81 21.83
N ILE A 17 5.12 10.11 21.26
CA ILE A 17 3.90 10.72 20.77
C ILE A 17 3.00 11.19 21.90
N THR A 18 2.77 10.35 22.92
CA THR A 18 1.81 10.62 24.00
C THR A 18 2.32 11.65 25.01
N SER A 19 3.63 11.82 25.12
CA SER A 19 4.27 12.86 25.94
C SER A 19 4.48 14.18 25.21
N MET A 20 3.89 14.38 24.02
CA MET A 20 4.08 15.60 23.22
C MET A 20 5.56 15.86 22.92
N ARG A 21 6.34 14.79 22.69
CA ARG A 21 7.79 14.80 22.39
C ARG A 21 8.69 15.17 23.57
N GLU A 22 8.20 15.09 24.81
CA GLU A 22 9.00 15.37 26.02
C GLU A 22 9.80 14.16 26.53
N SER A 23 9.35 12.92 26.25
CA SER A 23 9.98 11.68 26.71
C SER A 23 9.85 10.56 25.67
N GLY A 24 10.64 9.49 25.76
CA GLY A 24 10.70 8.44 24.74
C GLY A 24 11.46 8.87 23.49
N SER A 25 11.42 8.03 22.44
CA SER A 25 12.18 8.27 21.21
C SER A 25 11.30 8.15 19.97
N ARG A 26 11.42 9.11 19.04
CA ARG A 26 10.85 8.99 17.69
C ARG A 26 11.34 7.68 17.05
N ALA A 27 10.44 6.91 16.44
CA ALA A 27 10.82 5.67 15.76
C ALA A 27 11.80 5.97 14.60
N ASP A 28 13.02 5.48 14.72
CA ASP A 28 14.03 5.44 13.66
C ASP A 28 14.11 4.00 13.16
N LEU A 29 13.52 3.78 11.99
CA LEU A 29 13.37 2.49 11.31
C LEU A 29 14.06 2.52 9.94
N ARG A 30 15.01 3.45 9.74
CA ARG A 30 15.72 3.60 8.47
C ARG A 30 16.54 2.36 8.10
N ASP A 31 16.48 1.99 6.83
CA ASP A 31 17.21 0.84 6.26
C ASP A 31 16.98 -0.48 7.03
N THR A 32 15.89 -0.57 7.80
CA THR A 32 15.59 -1.73 8.60
C THR A 32 14.84 -2.77 7.78
N ASN A 33 15.17 -4.05 7.98
CA ASN A 33 14.36 -5.15 7.47
C ASN A 33 13.15 -5.37 8.38
N LEU A 34 11.98 -4.98 7.86
CA LEU A 34 10.63 -5.12 8.42
C LEU A 34 9.75 -5.99 7.51
N ARG A 35 10.35 -6.83 6.67
CA ARG A 35 9.63 -7.70 5.76
C ARG A 35 8.66 -8.61 6.53
N GLY A 36 7.39 -8.60 6.13
CA GLY A 36 6.31 -9.37 6.75
C GLY A 36 5.97 -8.93 8.17
N ALA A 37 6.46 -7.77 8.63
CA ALA A 37 6.17 -7.29 9.96
C ALA A 37 4.67 -7.00 10.11
N ASN A 38 4.13 -7.35 11.29
CA ASN A 38 2.79 -6.94 11.67
C ASN A 38 2.88 -5.59 12.38
N LEU A 39 2.53 -4.52 11.65
CA LEU A 39 2.46 -3.13 12.11
C LEU A 39 1.01 -2.62 12.07
N ARG A 40 0.05 -3.54 12.11
CA ARG A 40 -1.37 -3.21 12.10
C ARG A 40 -1.71 -2.33 13.29
N ASP A 41 -2.49 -1.28 13.04
CA ASP A 41 -2.94 -0.30 14.03
C ASP A 41 -1.78 0.40 14.79
N ALA A 42 -0.55 0.32 14.28
CA ALA A 42 0.62 0.95 14.90
C ALA A 42 0.56 2.48 14.78
N ASP A 43 0.95 3.17 15.85
CA ASP A 43 1.16 4.62 15.84
C ASP A 43 2.59 4.89 15.37
N LEU A 44 2.74 5.26 14.10
CA LEU A 44 4.00 5.57 13.43
C LEU A 44 4.05 7.04 12.99
N ARG A 45 3.35 7.91 13.72
CA ARG A 45 3.24 9.33 13.39
C ARG A 45 4.61 9.99 13.38
N GLY A 46 4.97 10.52 12.23
CA GLY A 46 6.27 11.09 12.04
C GLY A 46 7.39 10.07 12.17
N ALA A 47 7.21 8.76 12.09
CA ALA A 47 8.34 7.83 12.09
C ALA A 47 9.29 8.09 10.91
N ASP A 48 10.57 7.70 11.05
CA ASP A 48 11.54 7.72 9.95
C ASP A 48 11.74 6.28 9.45
N LEU A 49 11.18 5.99 8.27
CA LEU A 49 11.16 4.67 7.61
C LEU A 49 11.95 4.70 6.29
N ARG A 50 12.81 5.71 6.09
CA ARG A 50 13.55 5.84 4.82
C ARG A 50 14.38 4.59 4.52
N GLY A 51 14.27 4.09 3.31
CA GLY A 51 15.01 2.88 2.87
C GLY A 51 14.60 1.58 3.55
N ALA A 52 13.56 1.56 4.40
CA ALA A 52 13.12 0.34 5.06
C ALA A 52 12.59 -0.71 4.06
N ASP A 53 12.91 -1.97 4.30
CA ASP A 53 12.30 -3.10 3.59
C ASP A 53 11.01 -3.48 4.32
N LEU A 54 9.87 -2.99 3.82
CA LEU A 54 8.54 -3.22 4.36
C LEU A 54 7.78 -4.29 3.56
N ARG A 55 8.47 -5.07 2.72
CA ARG A 55 7.80 -6.02 1.83
C ARG A 55 6.84 -6.92 2.59
N ASP A 56 5.64 -7.13 2.07
CA ASP A 56 4.62 -7.99 2.66
C ASP A 56 4.17 -7.58 4.10
N ALA A 57 4.54 -6.39 4.58
CA ALA A 57 4.15 -5.92 5.91
C ALA A 57 2.66 -5.59 5.99
N ASP A 58 2.07 -5.85 7.14
CA ASP A 58 0.69 -5.48 7.46
C ASP A 58 0.68 -4.12 8.14
N LEU A 59 0.27 -3.07 7.43
CA LEU A 59 0.13 -1.69 7.94
C LEU A 59 -1.33 -1.26 8.00
N ARG A 60 -2.27 -2.23 8.05
CA ARG A 60 -3.69 -1.90 8.09
C ARG A 60 -4.02 -1.06 9.32
N GLY A 61 -4.76 0.02 9.14
CA GLY A 61 -5.14 0.93 10.23
C GLY A 61 -3.98 1.70 10.87
N ALA A 62 -2.73 1.56 10.39
CA ALA A 62 -1.60 2.26 10.97
C ALA A 62 -1.72 3.79 10.79
N ASP A 63 -1.27 4.54 11.80
CA ASP A 63 -1.20 5.99 11.73
C ASP A 63 0.20 6.42 11.30
N LEU A 64 0.35 6.74 10.02
CA LEU A 64 1.61 7.13 9.38
C LEU A 64 1.67 8.65 9.13
N ARG A 65 0.85 9.45 9.82
CA ARG A 65 0.80 10.90 9.56
C ARG A 65 2.17 11.53 9.74
N GLY A 66 2.65 12.24 8.71
CA GLY A 66 3.96 12.90 8.73
C GLY A 66 5.16 11.95 8.70
N ALA A 67 4.97 10.64 8.54
CA ALA A 67 6.07 9.68 8.47
C ALA A 67 6.86 9.84 7.16
N ASP A 68 8.15 9.55 7.21
CA ASP A 68 9.04 9.62 6.05
C ASP A 68 9.36 8.20 5.56
N LEU A 69 8.75 7.79 4.46
CA LEU A 69 8.92 6.48 3.83
C LEU A 69 9.74 6.56 2.54
N ARG A 70 10.45 7.66 2.27
CA ARG A 70 11.19 7.82 1.01
C ARG A 70 12.20 6.70 0.82
N GLY A 71 12.17 6.07 -0.35
CA GLY A 71 13.04 4.94 -0.68
C GLY A 71 12.69 3.61 0.00
N ALA A 72 11.61 3.54 0.78
CA ALA A 72 11.15 2.27 1.32
C ALA A 72 10.60 1.35 0.22
N ASP A 73 10.81 0.03 0.39
CA ASP A 73 10.22 -0.99 -0.45
C ASP A 73 8.86 -1.41 0.13
N LEU A 74 7.79 -1.06 -0.59
CA LEU A 74 6.41 -1.30 -0.18
C LEU A 74 5.74 -2.44 -0.96
N TYR A 75 6.52 -3.31 -1.64
CA TYR A 75 5.94 -4.45 -2.34
C TYR A 75 5.07 -5.30 -1.39
N GLY A 76 3.83 -5.58 -1.79
CA GLY A 76 2.94 -6.44 -1.00
C GLY A 76 2.32 -5.79 0.24
N VAL A 77 2.74 -4.57 0.61
CA VAL A 77 2.25 -3.90 1.82
C VAL A 77 0.73 -3.72 1.78
N ASP A 78 0.11 -3.92 2.93
CA ASP A 78 -1.31 -3.68 3.12
C ASP A 78 -1.54 -2.34 3.84
N LEU A 79 -1.90 -1.30 3.08
CA LEU A 79 -2.18 0.05 3.59
C LEU A 79 -3.68 0.32 3.80
N ARG A 80 -4.54 -0.72 3.78
CA ARG A 80 -5.99 -0.51 3.97
C ARG A 80 -6.25 0.18 5.31
N ASP A 81 -7.08 1.21 5.29
CA ASP A 81 -7.46 2.01 6.47
C ASP A 81 -6.30 2.77 7.14
N ALA A 82 -5.09 2.77 6.56
CA ALA A 82 -3.95 3.52 7.10
C ALA A 82 -4.13 5.04 6.92
N ASN A 83 -3.67 5.82 7.89
CA ASN A 83 -3.68 7.29 7.81
C ASN A 83 -2.34 7.81 7.29
N LEU A 84 -2.32 8.25 6.05
CA LEU A 84 -1.12 8.73 5.35
C LEU A 84 -1.04 10.26 5.26
N TYR A 85 -1.85 11.00 6.04
CA TYR A 85 -1.90 12.46 5.92
C TYR A 85 -0.52 13.10 6.21
N GLY A 86 0.04 13.75 5.19
CA GLY A 86 1.36 14.37 5.26
C GLY A 86 2.54 13.40 5.28
N ALA A 87 2.34 12.11 5.00
CA ALA A 87 3.44 11.16 4.87
C ALA A 87 4.21 11.37 3.56
N ASP A 88 5.53 11.27 3.61
CA ASP A 88 6.40 11.27 2.43
C ASP A 88 6.54 9.83 1.91
N LEU A 89 5.69 9.46 0.95
CA LEU A 89 5.69 8.12 0.35
C LEU A 89 6.87 7.93 -0.63
N PRO A 90 7.26 6.67 -0.92
CA PRO A 90 8.18 6.40 -2.03
C PRO A 90 7.62 6.92 -3.36
N ASP A 91 8.51 7.22 -4.30
CA ASP A 91 8.14 7.63 -5.65
C ASP A 91 7.18 6.61 -6.28
N LEU A 92 6.25 7.13 -7.10
CA LEU A 92 5.22 6.33 -7.78
C LEU A 92 4.35 5.48 -6.83
N THR A 93 4.16 5.95 -5.60
CA THR A 93 3.22 5.35 -4.64
C THR A 93 1.98 6.24 -4.52
N PHE A 94 0.81 5.65 -4.72
CA PHE A 94 -0.47 6.34 -4.73
C PHE A 94 -1.49 5.55 -3.89
N VAL A 95 -2.27 6.24 -3.06
CA VAL A 95 -3.45 5.66 -2.40
C VAL A 95 -4.68 6.38 -2.92
N ILE A 96 -5.60 5.61 -3.48
CA ILE A 96 -6.74 6.12 -4.24
C ILE A 96 -8.01 5.79 -3.46
N LEU A 97 -8.71 6.83 -3.05
CA LEU A 97 -9.90 6.77 -2.22
C LEU A 97 -11.16 7.05 -3.03
N GLY A 98 -12.31 6.59 -2.53
CA GLY A 98 -13.62 6.81 -3.16
C GLY A 98 -13.96 5.84 -4.30
N GLU A 99 -13.07 4.88 -4.58
CA GLU A 99 -13.32 3.81 -5.53
C GLU A 99 -14.05 2.63 -4.85
N LYS A 100 -14.58 1.72 -5.68
CA LYS A 100 -15.34 0.55 -5.20
C LYS A 100 -14.55 -0.33 -4.23
N TYR A 101 -13.25 -0.45 -4.49
CA TYR A 101 -12.31 -1.15 -3.62
C TYR A 101 -11.27 -0.13 -3.14
N PHE A 102 -10.66 -0.41 -1.99
CA PHE A 102 -9.42 0.25 -1.64
C PHE A 102 -8.40 0.00 -2.76
N ILE A 103 -7.75 1.05 -3.24
CA ILE A 103 -6.72 0.94 -4.26
C ILE A 103 -5.46 1.61 -3.76
N SER A 104 -4.35 0.90 -3.92
CA SER A 104 -3.03 1.50 -3.78
C SER A 104 -2.14 1.04 -4.92
N ILE A 105 -1.24 1.92 -5.31
CA ILE A 105 -0.12 1.64 -6.18
C ILE A 105 1.12 1.84 -5.34
N THR A 106 2.06 0.90 -5.37
CA THR A 106 3.30 0.97 -4.59
C THR A 106 4.51 0.80 -5.50
N ASN A 107 5.49 1.68 -5.34
CA ASN A 107 6.75 1.68 -6.08
C ASN A 107 6.59 1.64 -7.62
N GLY A 108 5.47 2.13 -8.14
CA GLY A 108 5.18 2.18 -9.59
C GLY A 108 4.95 0.84 -10.27
N GLU A 109 4.96 -0.28 -9.54
CA GLU A 109 4.95 -1.62 -10.11
C GLU A 109 3.75 -2.46 -9.66
N TYR A 110 3.31 -2.30 -8.41
CA TYR A 110 2.28 -3.15 -7.82
C TYR A 110 1.01 -2.37 -7.57
N VAL A 111 -0.12 -3.02 -7.84
CA VAL A 111 -1.45 -2.44 -7.67
C VAL A 111 -2.27 -3.37 -6.79
N ARG A 112 -2.77 -2.81 -5.70
CA ARG A 112 -3.76 -3.45 -4.84
C ARG A 112 -5.15 -2.98 -5.23
N ALA A 113 -6.09 -3.91 -5.33
CA ALA A 113 -7.52 -3.65 -5.44
C ALA A 113 -8.25 -4.56 -4.42
N GLY A 114 -8.66 -3.97 -3.30
CA GLY A 114 -9.26 -4.70 -2.19
C GLY A 114 -8.25 -5.66 -1.53
N CYS A 115 -8.51 -6.97 -1.61
CA CYS A 115 -7.60 -8.00 -1.08
C CYS A 115 -6.59 -8.52 -2.12
N GLN A 116 -6.73 -8.14 -3.39
CA GLN A 116 -5.86 -8.60 -4.48
C GLN A 116 -4.70 -7.62 -4.62
N ASN A 117 -3.48 -8.12 -4.73
CA ASN A 117 -2.28 -7.32 -4.93
C ASN A 117 -1.37 -8.01 -5.95
N HIS A 118 -1.22 -7.40 -7.11
CA HIS A 118 -0.53 -7.97 -8.26
C HIS A 118 0.24 -6.87 -8.99
N THR A 119 1.19 -7.25 -9.83
CA THR A 119 1.90 -6.31 -10.70
C THR A 119 0.94 -5.66 -11.70
N VAL A 120 1.31 -4.48 -12.20
CA VAL A 120 0.62 -3.81 -13.32
C VAL A 120 0.51 -4.74 -14.53
N GLU A 121 1.56 -5.51 -14.80
CA GLU A 121 1.57 -6.44 -15.93
C GLU A 121 0.58 -7.58 -15.78
N GLU A 122 0.48 -8.18 -14.60
CA GLU A 122 -0.50 -9.22 -14.29
C GLU A 122 -1.91 -8.66 -14.42
N TRP A 123 -2.16 -7.48 -13.85
CA TRP A 123 -3.44 -6.81 -13.98
C TRP A 123 -3.83 -6.54 -15.44
N ARG A 124 -2.89 -6.38 -16.37
CA ARG A 124 -3.18 -6.19 -17.79
C ARG A 124 -3.37 -7.49 -18.57
N LYS A 125 -3.12 -8.65 -17.95
CA LYS A 125 -3.13 -9.97 -18.60
C LYS A 125 -4.24 -10.88 -18.09
N TYR A 126 -4.92 -10.55 -16.99
CA TYR A 126 -5.97 -11.42 -16.46
C TYR A 126 -7.12 -11.65 -17.44
N SER A 127 -7.54 -12.91 -17.50
CA SER A 127 -8.71 -13.38 -18.20
C SER A 127 -10.01 -12.97 -17.48
N LYS A 128 -11.12 -13.00 -18.22
CA LYS A 128 -12.47 -12.75 -17.68
C LYS A 128 -12.79 -13.71 -16.53
N GLN A 129 -12.33 -14.96 -16.61
CA GLN A 129 -12.55 -15.96 -15.55
C GLN A 129 -11.78 -15.63 -14.28
N GLU A 130 -10.48 -15.32 -14.37
CA GLU A 130 -9.65 -15.00 -13.19
C GLU A 130 -10.20 -13.78 -12.44
N ILE A 131 -10.64 -12.74 -13.16
CA ILE A 131 -11.30 -11.57 -12.55
C ILE A 131 -12.64 -11.96 -11.91
N ALA A 132 -13.42 -12.83 -12.55
CA ALA A 132 -14.66 -13.33 -11.97
C ALA A 132 -14.42 -14.17 -10.70
N GLU A 133 -13.29 -14.87 -10.58
CA GLU A 133 -12.94 -15.64 -9.39
C GLU A 133 -12.59 -14.75 -8.18
N MET A 134 -12.16 -13.49 -8.40
CA MET A 134 -11.80 -12.57 -7.33
C MET A 134 -13.00 -12.05 -6.52
N ASP A 135 -14.05 -11.55 -7.20
CA ASP A 135 -15.29 -11.04 -6.57
C ASP A 135 -16.49 -11.08 -7.55
N GLY A 136 -16.51 -12.07 -8.44
CA GLY A 136 -17.61 -12.33 -9.36
C GLY A 136 -17.97 -11.14 -10.26
N ARG A 137 -19.28 -10.93 -10.42
CA ARG A 137 -19.84 -9.84 -11.22
C ARG A 137 -19.41 -8.44 -10.75
N LYS A 138 -19.05 -8.29 -9.46
CA LYS A 138 -18.61 -7.00 -8.92
C LYS A 138 -17.21 -6.64 -9.41
N ALA A 139 -16.28 -7.61 -9.42
CA ALA A 139 -14.94 -7.43 -9.97
C ALA A 139 -14.99 -7.18 -11.47
N LEU A 140 -15.75 -8.00 -12.23
CA LEU A 140 -15.89 -7.84 -13.68
C LEU A 140 -16.34 -6.43 -14.09
N LYS A 141 -17.36 -5.89 -13.43
CA LYS A 141 -17.85 -4.53 -13.71
C LYS A 141 -16.85 -3.43 -13.37
N PHE A 142 -15.99 -3.67 -12.39
CA PHE A 142 -15.02 -2.68 -11.90
C PHE A 142 -13.70 -2.73 -12.67
N TYR A 143 -13.35 -3.89 -13.22
CA TYR A 143 -12.06 -4.14 -13.84
C TYR A 143 -11.66 -3.14 -14.94
N PRO A 144 -12.54 -2.70 -15.87
CA PRO A 144 -12.18 -1.66 -16.84
C PRO A 144 -11.80 -0.32 -16.18
N ARG A 145 -12.47 0.03 -15.07
CA ARG A 145 -12.15 1.22 -14.26
C ARG A 145 -10.79 1.06 -13.57
N LEU A 146 -10.47 -0.14 -13.06
CA LEU A 146 -9.14 -0.43 -12.50
C LEU A 146 -8.04 -0.22 -13.54
N LEU A 147 -8.19 -0.77 -14.75
CA LEU A 147 -7.21 -0.58 -15.83
C LEU A 147 -7.05 0.90 -16.21
N SER A 148 -8.15 1.66 -16.25
CA SER A 148 -8.10 3.11 -16.51
C SER A 148 -7.33 3.87 -15.42
N ILE A 149 -7.48 3.48 -14.16
CA ILE A 149 -6.74 4.06 -13.04
C ILE A 149 -5.24 3.77 -13.19
N ILE A 150 -4.89 2.52 -13.52
CA ILE A 150 -3.51 2.12 -13.77
C ILE A 150 -2.89 2.94 -14.89
N ASP A 151 -3.59 3.08 -16.03
CA ASP A 151 -3.12 3.88 -17.16
C ASP A 151 -2.91 5.36 -16.82
N PHE A 152 -3.79 5.92 -15.98
CA PHE A 152 -3.69 7.32 -15.56
C PHE A 152 -2.42 7.59 -14.74
N TYR A 153 -2.08 6.70 -13.79
CA TYR A 153 -0.95 6.92 -12.88
C TYR A 153 0.37 6.38 -13.43
N LEU A 154 0.35 5.29 -14.20
CA LEU A 154 1.54 4.54 -14.60
C LEU A 154 1.75 4.49 -16.13
N GLY A 155 0.92 5.21 -16.88
CA GLY A 155 0.98 5.29 -18.34
C GLY A 155 0.20 4.19 -19.02
N ALA A 156 -0.28 4.46 -20.23
CA ALA A 156 -1.11 3.54 -21.01
C ALA A 156 -0.39 2.22 -21.33
N GLY A 157 -1.15 1.13 -21.41
CA GLY A 157 -0.65 -0.16 -21.88
C GLY A 157 -1.76 -1.00 -22.49
N GLU A 158 -1.41 -2.23 -22.87
CA GLU A 158 -2.36 -3.14 -23.50
C GLU A 158 -3.39 -3.64 -22.48
N TRP A 159 -4.67 -3.56 -22.85
CA TRP A 159 -5.78 -4.14 -22.07
C TRP A 159 -6.15 -5.51 -22.64
N PRO A 160 -6.67 -6.43 -21.80
CA PRO A 160 -7.19 -7.71 -22.27
C PRO A 160 -8.29 -7.51 -23.32
N ASP A 161 -8.26 -8.31 -24.39
CA ASP A 161 -9.19 -8.14 -25.52
C ASP A 161 -10.67 -8.30 -25.12
N TRP A 162 -10.95 -9.14 -24.12
CA TRP A 162 -12.30 -9.33 -23.60
C TRP A 162 -12.89 -8.07 -22.95
N VAL A 163 -12.06 -7.11 -22.53
CA VAL A 163 -12.51 -5.83 -21.97
C VAL A 163 -12.90 -4.84 -23.07
N LYS A 164 -12.23 -4.89 -24.23
CA LYS A 164 -12.49 -3.98 -25.36
C LYS A 164 -13.83 -4.29 -26.05
N ASN A 165 -14.22 -5.55 -26.05
CA ASN A 165 -15.40 -6.03 -26.79
C ASN A 165 -16.73 -5.88 -26.02
N ASP A 166 -16.71 -5.67 -24.69
CA ASP A 166 -17.92 -5.54 -23.86
C ASP A 166 -18.54 -4.11 -23.94
N GLY A 167 -18.05 -3.23 -24.82
CA GLY A 167 -18.56 -1.86 -25.04
C GLY A 167 -19.42 -1.66 -26.30
N GLU A 168 -19.71 -2.72 -27.07
CA GLU A 168 -20.45 -2.67 -28.33
C GLU A 168 -21.86 -3.32 -28.29
N GLU A 169 -22.43 -3.62 -27.12
CA GLU A 169 -23.83 -4.10 -26.96
C GLU A 169 -24.66 -3.19 -26.04
#